data_AF-A0E6C1-F1
#
_entry.id   AF-A0E6C1-F1
#
_cell.length_a   1.000
_cell.length_b   1.000
_cell.length_c   1.000
_cell.angle_alpha   90.00
_cell.angle_beta   90.00
_cell.angle_gamma   90.00
#
_symmetry.space_group_name_H-M   'P 1'
#
loop_
_entity.id
_entity.type
_entity.pdbx_description
1 polymer ?
#
loop_
_entity_poly.entity_id
_entity_poly.type
_entity_poly.pdbx_seq_one_letter_code
_entity_poly.pdbx_strand_id
1 'polypeptide(L)'
;MIAEIMPDYVKKYFPLILSFLVLVIYFTFAYFVFIQISKQTLIEWIYISIGTFSIVMLFWALYRTSRIDPGFIPKDTLGEYDENKQRDYCLQCRIKRPERSHHCSKCKRCVLNMDHHCVWTANCIGLYNRKYFLLILFWGSIGIFSGTLLGLMNIEALWNRIWENDSLDFSKVKAAFIFLMTFSQFLNGLGLYYFFWTNFKLIALNICTLDQMILEIEAQTKRKYHTDLTIYNLGFWYNFTFYFGKNPLLWLIPIGRPIGDGYLWDKKASFREMAETTLQLTE
;
A
#
# COMPACT_ATOMS: atom_id res chain seq x y z
N MET A 1 8.46 -10.50 -13.83
CA MET A 1 8.27 -11.05 -15.20
C MET A 1 7.57 -10.09 -16.17
N ILE A 2 6.24 -9.86 -16.15
CA ILE A 2 5.60 -8.95 -17.14
C ILE A 2 6.11 -7.51 -17.03
N ALA A 3 6.26 -6.99 -15.81
CA ALA A 3 6.75 -5.62 -15.58
C ALA A 3 8.21 -5.41 -16.01
N GLU A 4 9.01 -6.46 -16.14
CA GLU A 4 10.43 -6.37 -16.55
C GLU A 4 10.60 -6.36 -18.07
N ILE A 5 9.64 -6.92 -18.80
CA ILE A 5 9.64 -7.02 -20.27
C ILE A 5 9.09 -5.74 -20.92
N MET A 6 8.26 -4.96 -20.20
CA MET A 6 7.68 -3.74 -20.75
C MET A 6 8.73 -2.63 -20.96
N PRO A 7 8.68 -1.91 -22.10
CA PRO A 7 9.47 -0.70 -22.30
C PRO A 7 9.20 0.36 -21.22
N ASP A 8 10.23 1.15 -20.88
CA ASP A 8 10.12 2.17 -19.82
C ASP A 8 9.05 3.23 -20.09
N TYR A 9 8.76 3.54 -21.36
CA TYR A 9 7.68 4.45 -21.73
C TYR A 9 6.29 3.88 -21.40
N VAL A 10 6.10 2.55 -21.44
CA VAL A 10 4.84 1.88 -21.07
C VAL A 10 4.67 1.83 -19.56
N LYS A 11 5.76 1.60 -18.82
CA LYS A 11 5.73 1.51 -17.35
C LYS A 11 5.12 2.75 -16.70
N LYS A 12 5.33 3.94 -17.28
CA LYS A 12 4.72 5.20 -16.80
C LYS A 12 3.18 5.19 -16.85
N TYR A 13 2.59 4.48 -17.82
CA TYR A 13 1.13 4.37 -17.97
C TYR A 13 0.53 3.17 -17.26
N PHE A 14 1.36 2.34 -16.62
CA PHE A 14 0.90 1.13 -15.96
C PHE A 14 -0.19 1.34 -14.90
N PRO A 15 -0.16 2.40 -14.05
CA PRO A 15 -1.25 2.68 -13.11
C PRO A 15 -2.57 2.99 -13.82
N LEU A 16 -2.53 3.66 -14.97
CA LEU A 16 -3.70 3.99 -15.78
C LEU A 16 -4.28 2.73 -16.44
N ILE A 17 -3.43 1.90 -17.03
CA ILE A 17 -3.83 0.61 -17.63
C ILE A 17 -4.49 -0.27 -16.56
N LEU A 18 -3.87 -0.37 -15.38
CA LEU A 18 -4.42 -1.13 -14.26
C LEU A 18 -5.77 -0.57 -13.81
N SER A 19 -5.91 0.75 -13.74
CA SER A 19 -7.17 1.41 -13.36
C SER A 19 -8.29 1.11 -14.36
N PHE A 20 -7.97 1.14 -15.66
CA PHE A 20 -8.91 0.76 -16.71
C PHE A 20 -9.35 -0.69 -16.58
N LEU A 21 -8.41 -1.63 -16.36
CA LEU A 21 -8.73 -3.04 -16.16
C LEU A 21 -9.61 -3.28 -14.92
N VAL A 22 -9.30 -2.62 -13.80
CA VAL A 22 -10.11 -2.70 -12.56
C VAL A 22 -11.53 -2.18 -12.80
N LEU A 23 -11.69 -1.07 -13.54
CA LEU A 23 -13.01 -0.54 -13.89
C LEU A 23 -13.81 -1.50 -14.76
N VAL A 24 -13.19 -2.05 -15.80
CA VAL A 24 -13.85 -3.03 -16.67
C VAL A 24 -14.31 -4.23 -15.84
N ILE A 25 -13.42 -4.82 -15.03
CA ILE A 25 -13.77 -5.94 -14.15
C ILE A 25 -14.92 -5.59 -13.22
N TYR A 26 -14.86 -4.42 -12.57
CA TYR A 26 -15.90 -3.97 -11.65
C TYR A 26 -17.26 -3.80 -12.33
N PHE A 27 -17.33 -3.05 -13.43
CA PHE A 27 -18.58 -2.80 -14.13
C PHE A 27 -19.13 -4.07 -14.77
N THR A 28 -18.27 -4.94 -15.31
CA THR A 28 -18.68 -6.25 -15.83
C THR A 28 -19.26 -7.13 -14.72
N PHE A 29 -18.61 -7.20 -13.56
CA PHE A 29 -19.11 -7.97 -12.42
C PHE A 29 -20.42 -7.40 -11.87
N ALA A 30 -20.50 -6.07 -11.68
CA ALA A 30 -21.71 -5.39 -11.22
C ALA A 30 -22.87 -5.61 -12.21
N TYR A 31 -22.63 -5.50 -13.50
CA TYR A 31 -23.65 -5.76 -14.52
C TYR A 31 -24.15 -7.21 -14.46
N PHE A 32 -23.24 -8.18 -14.46
CA PHE A 32 -23.64 -9.58 -14.47
C PHE A 32 -24.28 -10.04 -13.15
N VAL A 33 -23.78 -9.63 -11.99
CA VAL A 33 -24.31 -10.06 -10.70
C VAL A 33 -25.50 -9.19 -10.29
N PHE A 34 -25.29 -7.89 -10.14
CA PHE A 34 -26.26 -6.97 -9.55
C PHE A 34 -27.45 -6.71 -10.47
N ILE A 35 -27.24 -6.61 -11.79
CA ILE A 35 -28.34 -6.32 -12.72
C ILE A 35 -29.04 -7.60 -13.21
N GLN A 36 -28.32 -8.68 -13.51
CA GLN A 36 -28.92 -9.87 -14.16
C GLN A 36 -29.32 -11.02 -13.22
N ILE A 37 -28.71 -11.12 -12.03
CA ILE A 37 -28.93 -12.25 -11.10
C ILE A 37 -29.63 -11.78 -9.82
N SER A 38 -29.16 -10.67 -9.27
CA SER A 38 -29.56 -10.17 -7.97
C SER A 38 -31.03 -9.80 -7.89
N LYS A 39 -31.61 -10.05 -6.71
CA LYS A 39 -32.96 -9.58 -6.33
C LYS A 39 -32.99 -8.10 -5.94
N GLN A 40 -31.82 -7.44 -5.92
CA GLN A 40 -31.63 -6.02 -5.61
C GLN A 40 -32.21 -5.63 -4.24
N THR A 41 -31.96 -6.48 -3.24
CA THR A 41 -32.32 -6.21 -1.85
C THR A 41 -31.56 -5.00 -1.31
N LEU A 42 -32.06 -4.39 -0.23
CA LEU A 42 -31.38 -3.26 0.42
C LEU A 42 -29.93 -3.58 0.80
N ILE A 43 -29.66 -4.81 1.27
CA ILE A 43 -28.32 -5.23 1.67
C ILE A 43 -27.37 -5.27 0.46
N GLU A 44 -27.85 -5.74 -0.70
CA GLU A 44 -27.06 -5.74 -1.94
C GLU A 44 -26.78 -4.32 -2.43
N TRP A 45 -27.76 -3.40 -2.30
CA TRP A 45 -27.56 -1.97 -2.54
C TRP A 45 -26.49 -1.34 -1.63
N ILE A 46 -26.42 -1.78 -0.36
CA ILE A 46 -25.37 -1.35 0.56
C ILE A 46 -24.00 -1.84 0.08
N TYR A 47 -23.85 -3.12 -0.27
CA TYR A 47 -22.57 -3.65 -0.73
C TYR A 47 -22.10 -3.06 -2.06
N ILE A 48 -22.99 -2.83 -3.03
CA ILE A 48 -22.61 -2.17 -4.28
C ILE A 48 -22.20 -0.71 -4.05
N SER A 49 -22.86 -0.01 -3.11
CA SER A 49 -22.50 1.36 -2.73
C SER A 49 -21.14 1.42 -2.03
N ILE A 50 -20.87 0.52 -1.09
CA ILE A 50 -19.55 0.39 -0.44
C ILE A 50 -18.48 0.06 -1.47
N GLY A 51 -18.75 -0.87 -2.40
CA GLY A 51 -17.84 -1.22 -3.49
C GLY A 51 -17.53 -0.02 -4.39
N THR A 52 -18.56 0.74 -4.78
CA THR A 52 -18.43 1.95 -5.61
C THR A 52 -17.58 3.00 -4.91
N PHE A 53 -17.90 3.31 -3.65
CA PHE A 53 -17.16 4.27 -2.85
C PHE A 53 -15.70 3.86 -2.68
N SER A 54 -15.45 2.57 -2.42
CA SER A 54 -14.10 2.02 -2.28
C SER A 54 -13.29 2.16 -3.56
N ILE A 55 -13.89 1.99 -4.73
CA ILE A 55 -13.21 2.20 -6.02
C ILE A 55 -12.83 3.67 -6.25
N VAL A 56 -13.73 4.60 -5.91
CA VAL A 56 -13.43 6.04 -5.98
C VAL A 56 -12.23 6.38 -5.08
N MET A 57 -12.25 5.88 -3.84
CA MET A 57 -11.16 6.10 -2.88
C MET A 57 -9.85 5.42 -3.29
N LEU A 58 -9.92 4.20 -3.84
CA LEU A 58 -8.80 3.45 -4.39
C LEU A 58 -8.11 4.25 -5.50
N PHE A 59 -8.86 4.79 -6.47
CA PHE A 59 -8.26 5.56 -7.56
C PHE A 59 -7.72 6.90 -7.13
N TRP A 60 -8.37 7.55 -6.16
CA TRP A 60 -7.78 8.74 -5.56
C TRP A 60 -6.44 8.41 -4.88
N ALA A 61 -6.37 7.33 -4.09
CA ALA A 61 -5.13 6.87 -3.46
C ALA A 61 -4.07 6.45 -4.48
N LEU A 62 -4.45 5.77 -5.57
CA LEU A 62 -3.54 5.37 -6.65
C LEU A 62 -2.96 6.57 -7.39
N TYR A 63 -3.81 7.56 -7.71
CA TYR A 63 -3.36 8.81 -8.30
C TYR A 63 -2.35 9.51 -7.39
N ARG A 64 -2.65 9.62 -6.08
CA ARG A 64 -1.75 10.23 -5.10
C ARG A 64 -0.42 9.49 -5.01
N THR A 65 -0.45 8.16 -4.93
CA THR A 65 0.76 7.33 -4.80
C THR A 65 1.65 7.40 -6.03
N SER A 66 1.06 7.40 -7.23
CA SER A 66 1.78 7.42 -8.50
C SER A 66 2.34 8.79 -8.89
N ARG A 67 1.76 9.88 -8.37
CA ARG A 67 2.13 11.25 -8.79
C ARG A 67 2.89 12.04 -7.73
N ILE A 68 2.78 11.69 -6.45
CA ILE A 68 3.52 12.38 -5.38
C ILE A 68 4.97 11.92 -5.38
N ASP A 69 5.88 12.89 -5.28
CA ASP A 69 7.29 12.62 -5.02
C ASP A 69 7.42 11.81 -3.71
N PRO A 70 8.01 10.60 -3.75
CA PRO A 70 8.10 9.73 -2.58
C PRO A 70 9.05 10.25 -1.49
N GLY A 71 9.79 11.33 -1.77
CA GLY A 71 10.87 11.84 -0.94
C GLY A 71 12.23 11.67 -1.62
N PHE A 72 12.33 11.97 -2.92
CA PHE A 72 13.60 11.92 -3.60
C PHE A 72 14.57 12.98 -3.06
N ILE A 73 15.77 12.55 -2.72
CA ILE A 73 16.80 13.46 -2.24
C ILE A 73 17.39 14.23 -3.44
N PRO A 74 17.59 15.56 -3.34
CA PRO A 74 18.25 16.35 -4.37
C PRO A 74 19.69 15.87 -4.63
N LYS A 75 20.17 15.97 -5.89
CA LYS A 75 21.51 15.49 -6.27
C LYS A 75 22.64 16.45 -5.90
N ASP A 76 22.28 17.71 -5.68
CA ASP A 76 23.12 18.83 -5.27
C ASP A 76 23.44 18.81 -3.76
N THR A 77 22.81 17.93 -2.98
CA THR A 77 23.19 17.64 -1.59
C THR A 77 24.47 16.80 -1.55
N LEU A 78 25.58 17.36 -2.06
CA LEU A 78 26.89 16.74 -1.99
C LEU A 78 27.27 16.59 -0.51
N GLY A 79 27.64 15.37 -0.13
CA GLY A 79 28.22 15.10 1.17
C GLY A 79 29.67 14.68 1.00
N GLU A 80 30.50 14.96 2.00
CA GLU A 80 31.84 14.38 2.03
C GLU A 80 31.75 12.88 2.28
N TYR A 81 32.58 12.12 1.57
CA TYR A 81 32.72 10.69 1.77
C TYR A 81 33.56 10.45 3.03
N ASP A 82 33.00 9.73 3.99
CA ASP A 82 33.67 9.29 5.20
C ASP A 82 33.88 7.77 5.13
N GLU A 83 35.13 7.33 5.08
CA GLU A 83 35.52 5.92 5.03
C GLU A 83 35.02 5.13 6.24
N ASN A 84 34.80 5.78 7.38
CA ASN A 84 34.26 5.14 8.58
C ASN A 84 32.73 5.04 8.55
N LYS A 85 32.06 5.80 7.67
CA LYS A 85 30.60 5.85 7.50
C LYS A 85 30.16 5.50 6.09
N GLN A 86 30.81 4.52 5.47
CA GLN A 86 30.52 4.11 4.08
C GLN A 86 29.04 3.79 3.84
N ARG A 87 28.33 3.29 4.87
CA ARG A 87 26.90 2.93 4.80
C ARG A 87 25.97 4.13 4.68
N ASP A 88 26.42 5.30 5.11
CA ASP A 88 25.66 6.55 5.05
C ASP A 88 25.97 7.30 3.76
N TYR A 89 26.75 6.74 2.84
CA TYR A 89 27.05 7.37 1.57
C TYR A 89 26.47 6.58 0.41
N CYS A 90 25.96 7.25 -0.62
CA CYS A 90 25.53 6.62 -1.86
C CYS A 90 26.53 6.94 -2.96
N LEU A 91 27.27 5.93 -3.42
CA LEU A 91 28.26 6.09 -4.50
C LEU A 91 27.63 6.49 -5.84
N GLN A 92 26.42 6.00 -6.13
CA GLN A 92 25.71 6.28 -7.38
C GLN A 92 25.18 7.70 -7.45
N CYS A 93 24.71 8.24 -6.32
CA CYS A 93 24.20 9.62 -6.24
C CYS A 93 25.27 10.63 -5.80
N ARG A 94 26.38 10.18 -5.23
CA ARG A 94 27.44 11.00 -4.61
C ARG A 94 26.91 11.94 -3.52
N ILE A 95 26.06 11.39 -2.66
CA ILE A 95 25.45 12.11 -1.55
C ILE A 95 25.65 11.34 -0.24
N LYS A 96 25.70 12.08 0.86
CA LYS A 96 25.48 11.52 2.19
C LYS A 96 23.98 11.28 2.37
N ARG A 97 23.62 10.02 2.54
CA ARG A 97 22.27 9.54 2.78
C ARG A 97 21.81 9.98 4.18
N PRO A 98 20.68 10.69 4.29
CA PRO A 98 19.96 10.82 5.55
C PRO A 98 19.59 9.45 6.11
N GLU A 99 19.33 9.39 7.41
CA GLU A 99 18.93 8.16 8.08
C GLU A 99 17.71 7.53 7.37
N ARG A 100 17.72 6.20 7.26
CA ARG A 100 16.64 5.39 6.67
C ARG A 100 16.38 5.67 5.18
N SER A 101 17.29 6.37 4.49
CA SER A 101 17.21 6.56 3.05
C SER A 101 17.99 5.50 2.29
N HIS A 102 17.46 5.08 1.15
CA HIS A 102 18.07 4.05 0.31
C HIS A 102 18.06 4.46 -1.16
N HIS A 103 19.03 3.96 -1.92
CA HIS A 103 19.10 4.18 -3.36
C HIS A 103 18.14 3.21 -4.07
N CYS A 104 17.21 3.74 -4.85
CA CYS A 104 16.40 2.92 -5.74
C CYS A 104 17.08 2.83 -7.12
N SER A 105 17.56 1.65 -7.50
CA SER A 105 18.19 1.42 -8.80
C SER A 105 17.25 1.68 -9.98
N LYS A 106 15.94 1.47 -9.80
CA LYS A 106 14.91 1.73 -10.82
C LYS A 106 14.67 3.24 -11.01
N CYS A 107 14.59 4.00 -9.93
CA CYS A 107 14.42 5.46 -9.98
C CYS A 107 15.75 6.21 -10.20
N LYS A 108 16.90 5.55 -10.02
CA LYS A 108 18.26 6.12 -10.09
C LYS A 108 18.45 7.32 -9.15
N ARG A 109 17.81 7.27 -7.99
CA ARG A 109 17.81 8.32 -6.96
C ARG A 109 17.68 7.71 -5.57
N CYS A 110 18.24 8.38 -4.57
CA CYS A 110 17.96 8.06 -3.17
C CYS A 110 16.59 8.59 -2.74
N VAL A 111 15.89 7.80 -1.92
CA VAL A 111 14.53 8.06 -1.45
C VAL A 111 14.52 8.05 0.08
N LEU A 112 13.93 9.08 0.69
CA LEU A 112 13.71 9.20 2.13
C LEU A 112 12.76 8.11 2.62
N ASN A 113 13.14 7.41 3.69
CA ASN A 113 12.38 6.28 4.27
C ASN A 113 11.87 5.33 3.18
N MET A 114 12.78 4.89 2.31
CA MET A 114 12.44 4.07 1.16
C MET A 114 11.85 2.74 1.64
N ASP A 115 10.66 2.42 1.16
CA ASP A 115 9.99 1.16 1.44
C ASP A 115 10.30 0.15 0.34
N HIS A 116 9.83 0.41 -0.88
CA HIS A 116 10.15 -0.38 -2.06
C HIS A 116 9.89 0.41 -3.37
N HIS A 117 10.29 -0.15 -4.50
CA HIS A 117 9.86 0.36 -5.81
C HIS A 117 8.64 -0.42 -6.28
N CYS A 118 7.49 0.24 -6.40
CA CYS A 118 6.24 -0.41 -6.76
C CYS A 118 5.96 -0.27 -8.24
N VAL A 119 6.01 -1.39 -8.97
CA VAL A 119 5.70 -1.41 -10.40
C VAL A 119 4.25 -1.01 -10.68
N TRP A 120 3.32 -1.34 -9.78
CA TRP A 120 1.88 -1.08 -9.92
C TRP A 120 1.53 0.41 -9.86
N THR A 121 2.31 1.20 -9.13
CA THR A 121 2.14 2.66 -9.03
C THR A 121 3.10 3.41 -9.95
N ALA A 122 3.98 2.70 -10.65
CA ALA A 122 5.08 3.24 -11.45
C ALA A 122 5.91 4.28 -10.69
N ASN A 123 6.05 4.10 -9.38
CA ASN A 123 6.72 5.03 -8.49
C ASN A 123 7.38 4.29 -7.31
N CYS A 124 8.38 4.93 -6.70
CA CYS A 124 8.86 4.47 -5.41
C CYS A 124 7.81 4.71 -4.32
N ILE A 125 7.78 3.84 -3.32
CA ILE A 125 7.06 4.06 -2.07
C ILE A 125 8.10 4.51 -1.05
N GLY A 126 7.89 5.70 -0.50
CA GLY A 126 8.79 6.35 0.45
C GLY A 126 8.00 7.21 1.43
N LEU A 127 8.70 8.06 2.18
CA LEU A 127 8.12 8.86 3.26
C LEU A 127 6.80 9.56 2.88
N TYR A 128 6.78 10.29 1.76
CA TYR A 128 5.68 11.20 1.45
C TYR A 128 4.47 10.55 0.77
N ASN A 129 4.56 9.30 0.30
CA ASN A 129 3.45 8.61 -0.36
C ASN A 129 3.06 7.27 0.28
N ARG A 130 3.76 6.84 1.34
CA ARG A 130 3.48 5.61 2.08
C ARG A 130 2.07 5.53 2.67
N LYS A 131 1.51 6.66 3.13
CA LYS A 131 0.09 6.75 3.55
C LYS A 131 -0.84 6.29 2.43
N TYR A 132 -0.68 6.86 1.24
CA TYR A 132 -1.57 6.59 0.11
C TYR A 132 -1.42 5.16 -0.39
N PHE A 133 -0.20 4.61 -0.34
CA PHE A 133 0.02 3.20 -0.65
C PHE A 133 -0.78 2.28 0.29
N LEU A 134 -0.76 2.54 1.61
CA LEU A 134 -1.58 1.76 2.54
C LEU A 134 -3.08 1.91 2.24
N LEU A 135 -3.53 3.10 1.83
CA LEU A 135 -4.93 3.34 1.44
C LEU A 135 -5.34 2.63 0.15
N ILE A 136 -4.43 2.40 -0.81
CA ILE A 136 -4.68 1.53 -1.97
C ILE A 136 -5.04 0.12 -1.49
N LEU A 137 -4.24 -0.43 -0.56
CA LEU A 137 -4.46 -1.77 -0.03
C LEU A 137 -5.77 -1.85 0.76
N PHE A 138 -6.03 -0.85 1.61
CA PHE A 138 -7.24 -0.78 2.42
C PHE A 138 -8.51 -0.71 1.56
N TRP A 139 -8.63 0.31 0.71
CA TRP A 139 -9.83 0.50 -0.11
C TRP A 139 -9.97 -0.58 -1.19
N GLY A 140 -8.86 -1.10 -1.72
CA GLY A 140 -8.87 -2.27 -2.59
C GLY A 140 -9.44 -3.51 -1.89
N SER A 141 -9.04 -3.79 -0.64
CA SER A 141 -9.57 -4.91 0.14
C SER A 141 -11.07 -4.75 0.40
N ILE A 142 -11.53 -3.56 0.82
CA ILE A 142 -12.96 -3.31 1.05
C ILE A 142 -13.78 -3.49 -0.25
N GLY A 143 -13.29 -2.95 -1.37
CA GLY A 143 -13.94 -3.09 -2.67
C GLY A 143 -14.06 -4.56 -3.12
N ILE A 144 -12.98 -5.33 -3.00
CA ILE A 144 -12.97 -6.75 -3.37
C ILE A 144 -13.90 -7.55 -2.46
N PHE A 145 -13.83 -7.39 -1.14
CA PHE A 145 -14.70 -8.14 -0.23
C PHE A 145 -16.18 -7.77 -0.40
N SER A 146 -16.50 -6.50 -0.70
CA SER A 146 -17.88 -6.10 -1.01
C SER A 146 -18.41 -6.81 -2.26
N GLY A 147 -17.58 -6.92 -3.30
CA GLY A 147 -17.92 -7.69 -4.51
C GLY A 147 -18.07 -9.18 -4.25
N THR A 148 -17.16 -9.77 -3.47
CA THR A 148 -17.23 -11.18 -3.06
C THR A 148 -18.52 -11.48 -2.28
N LEU A 149 -18.88 -10.63 -1.32
CA LEU A 149 -20.10 -10.79 -0.53
C LEU A 149 -21.34 -10.68 -1.43
N LEU A 150 -21.36 -9.75 -2.38
CA LEU A 150 -22.45 -9.64 -3.35
C LEU A 150 -22.57 -10.92 -4.22
N GLY A 151 -21.45 -11.50 -4.66
CA GLY A 151 -21.44 -12.77 -5.39
C GLY A 151 -21.94 -13.95 -4.53
N LEU A 152 -21.50 -14.02 -3.27
CA LEU A 152 -21.93 -15.07 -2.33
C LEU A 152 -23.42 -14.97 -1.96
N MET A 153 -23.97 -13.78 -1.81
CA MET A 153 -25.40 -13.58 -1.57
C MET A 153 -26.27 -14.11 -2.73
N ASN A 154 -25.69 -14.18 -3.93
CA ASN A 154 -26.35 -14.66 -5.14
C ASN A 154 -25.93 -16.09 -5.55
N ILE A 155 -25.21 -16.80 -4.67
CA ILE A 155 -24.59 -18.09 -5.00
C ILE A 155 -25.62 -19.17 -5.32
N GLU A 156 -26.75 -19.18 -4.62
CA GLU A 156 -27.83 -20.16 -4.85
C GLU A 156 -28.48 -19.93 -6.23
N ALA A 157 -28.75 -18.68 -6.59
CA ALA A 157 -29.29 -18.33 -7.90
C ALA A 157 -28.31 -18.70 -9.04
N LEU A 158 -27.01 -18.52 -8.81
CA LEU A 158 -25.96 -18.97 -9.72
C LEU A 158 -25.91 -20.49 -9.84
N TRP A 159 -25.93 -21.20 -8.70
CA TRP A 159 -25.91 -22.65 -8.65
C TRP A 159 -27.08 -23.27 -9.41
N ASN A 160 -28.29 -22.79 -9.14
CA ASN A 160 -29.49 -23.27 -9.80
C ASN A 160 -29.41 -23.07 -11.32
N ARG A 161 -28.95 -21.90 -11.80
CA ARG A 161 -28.79 -21.64 -13.24
C ARG A 161 -27.73 -22.52 -13.90
N ILE A 162 -26.66 -22.89 -13.20
CA ILE A 162 -25.63 -23.77 -13.75
C ILE A 162 -26.18 -25.18 -13.95
N TRP A 163 -27.03 -25.64 -13.02
CA TRP A 163 -27.53 -27.02 -12.99
C TRP A 163 -28.95 -27.20 -13.57
N GLU A 164 -29.53 -26.14 -14.14
CA GLU A 164 -30.86 -26.18 -14.76
C GLU A 164 -30.80 -26.79 -16.17
N ASN A 165 -31.58 -27.84 -16.44
CA ASN A 165 -31.65 -28.62 -17.69
C ASN A 165 -30.32 -29.28 -18.12
N ASP A 166 -30.36 -30.20 -19.09
CA ASP A 166 -29.14 -30.93 -19.52
C ASP A 166 -28.38 -30.24 -20.67
N SER A 167 -29.01 -29.30 -21.39
CA SER A 167 -28.37 -28.60 -22.52
C SER A 167 -27.40 -27.51 -22.06
N LEU A 168 -26.27 -27.36 -22.76
CA LEU A 168 -25.37 -26.23 -22.56
C LEU A 168 -25.93 -24.99 -23.27
N ASP A 169 -26.18 -23.93 -22.51
CA ASP A 169 -26.59 -22.63 -23.05
C ASP A 169 -25.70 -21.49 -22.55
N PHE A 170 -25.89 -20.30 -23.11
CA PHE A 170 -25.11 -19.12 -22.74
C PHE A 170 -25.38 -18.66 -21.29
N SER A 171 -26.53 -19.00 -20.70
CA SER A 171 -26.87 -18.65 -19.32
C SER A 171 -26.01 -19.42 -18.32
N LYS A 172 -25.76 -20.71 -18.59
CA LYS A 172 -24.83 -21.54 -17.79
C LYS A 172 -23.40 -21.04 -17.87
N VAL A 173 -22.93 -20.72 -19.07
CA VAL A 173 -21.57 -20.17 -19.27
C VAL A 173 -21.39 -18.88 -18.48
N LYS A 174 -22.37 -17.97 -18.53
CA LYS A 174 -22.38 -16.74 -17.72
C LYS A 174 -22.36 -17.03 -16.22
N ALA A 175 -23.22 -17.93 -15.73
CA ALA A 175 -23.29 -18.25 -14.30
C ALA A 175 -21.98 -18.89 -13.79
N ALA A 176 -21.38 -19.80 -14.57
CA ALA A 176 -20.08 -20.39 -14.27
C ALA A 176 -18.96 -19.34 -14.27
N PHE A 177 -18.96 -18.41 -15.24
CA PHE A 177 -18.01 -17.30 -15.27
C PHE A 177 -18.13 -16.40 -14.03
N ILE A 178 -19.35 -16.04 -13.61
CA ILE A 178 -19.59 -15.25 -12.40
C ILE A 178 -19.11 -15.98 -11.14
N PHE A 179 -19.36 -17.30 -11.04
CA PHE A 179 -18.88 -18.11 -9.93
C PHE A 179 -17.34 -18.09 -9.84
N LEU A 180 -16.66 -18.31 -10.96
CA LEU A 180 -15.20 -18.26 -11.04
C LEU A 180 -14.65 -16.86 -10.71
N MET A 181 -15.31 -15.80 -11.18
CA MET A 181 -14.95 -14.42 -10.84
C MET A 181 -15.10 -14.16 -9.34
N THR A 182 -16.19 -14.59 -8.72
CA THR A 182 -16.44 -14.45 -7.27
C THR A 182 -15.38 -15.19 -6.46
N PHE A 183 -15.04 -16.42 -6.85
CA PHE A 183 -14.00 -17.20 -6.20
C PHE A 183 -12.61 -16.55 -6.36
N SER A 184 -12.28 -16.08 -7.56
CA SER A 184 -11.05 -15.35 -7.84
C SER A 184 -10.95 -14.08 -6.99
N GLN A 185 -12.04 -13.31 -6.88
CA GLN A 185 -12.09 -12.12 -6.02
C GLN A 185 -11.86 -12.47 -4.55
N PHE A 186 -12.45 -13.54 -4.04
CA PHE A 186 -12.20 -13.99 -2.67
C PHE A 186 -10.71 -14.26 -2.41
N LEU A 187 -10.04 -15.03 -3.28
CA LEU A 187 -8.61 -15.33 -3.14
C LEU A 187 -7.74 -14.08 -3.23
N ASN A 188 -8.02 -13.19 -4.19
CA ASN A 188 -7.31 -11.91 -4.32
C ASN A 188 -7.56 -11.01 -3.10
N GLY A 189 -8.77 -11.03 -2.52
CA GLY A 189 -9.13 -10.31 -1.31
C GLY A 189 -8.31 -10.75 -0.10
N LEU A 190 -8.12 -12.06 0.07
CA LEU A 190 -7.26 -12.61 1.13
C LEU A 190 -5.80 -12.15 0.96
N GLY A 191 -5.27 -12.23 -0.26
CA GLY A 191 -3.90 -11.78 -0.55
C GLY A 191 -3.71 -10.29 -0.26
N LEU A 192 -4.66 -9.46 -0.70
CA LEU A 192 -4.60 -8.02 -0.50
C LEU A 192 -4.78 -7.64 0.98
N TYR A 193 -5.65 -8.33 1.70
CA TYR A 193 -5.84 -8.15 3.14
C TYR A 193 -4.58 -8.49 3.95
N TYR A 194 -3.94 -9.62 3.63
CA TYR A 194 -2.67 -10.00 4.24
C TYR A 194 -1.59 -8.94 3.98
N PHE A 195 -1.52 -8.45 2.74
CA PHE A 195 -0.55 -7.42 2.37
C PHE A 195 -0.84 -6.08 3.06
N PHE A 196 -2.12 -5.68 3.17
CA PHE A 196 -2.55 -4.52 3.96
C PHE A 196 -2.10 -4.64 5.41
N TRP A 197 -2.39 -5.77 6.06
CA TRP A 197 -2.10 -5.96 7.48
C TRP A 197 -0.59 -5.93 7.78
N THR A 198 0.20 -6.52 6.89
CA THR A 198 1.66 -6.49 7.00
C THR A 198 2.19 -5.05 6.93
N ASN A 199 1.75 -4.26 5.94
CA ASN A 199 2.16 -2.85 5.81
C ASN A 199 1.62 -1.97 6.94
N PHE A 200 0.41 -2.25 7.42
CA PHE A 200 -0.19 -1.58 8.57
C PHE A 200 0.68 -1.79 9.82
N LYS A 201 1.07 -3.04 10.10
CA LYS A 201 1.98 -3.37 11.21
C LYS A 201 3.33 -2.67 11.09
N LEU A 202 3.89 -2.62 9.89
CA LEU A 202 5.16 -1.92 9.63
C LEU A 202 5.06 -0.42 9.93
N ILE A 203 3.99 0.24 9.50
CA ILE A 203 3.70 1.64 9.86
C ILE A 203 3.49 1.80 11.37
N ALA A 204 2.73 0.90 12.01
CA ALA A 204 2.47 0.91 13.45
C ALA A 204 3.76 0.86 14.27
N LEU A 205 4.77 0.16 13.77
CA LEU A 205 6.08 0.00 14.42
C LEU A 205 7.12 1.01 13.92
N ASN A 206 6.76 1.90 12.99
CA ASN A 206 7.67 2.84 12.33
C ASN A 206 8.87 2.14 11.64
N ILE A 207 8.61 1.02 10.96
CA ILE A 207 9.59 0.21 10.21
C ILE A 207 9.15 0.17 8.73
N CYS A 208 10.04 0.14 7.74
CA CYS A 208 9.67 -0.09 6.34
C CYS A 208 9.87 -1.55 5.90
N THR A 209 9.36 -1.96 4.73
CA THR A 209 9.56 -3.33 4.22
C THR A 209 11.03 -3.64 4.00
N LEU A 210 11.82 -2.65 3.58
CA LEU A 210 13.26 -2.81 3.38
C LEU A 210 13.99 -3.02 4.72
N ASP A 211 13.61 -2.28 5.76
CA ASP A 211 14.09 -2.48 7.13
C ASP A 211 13.79 -3.91 7.60
N GLN A 212 12.57 -4.41 7.36
CA GLN A 212 12.18 -5.78 7.71
C GLN A 212 13.04 -6.82 6.99
N MET A 213 13.26 -6.67 5.67
CA MET A 213 14.10 -7.59 4.91
C MET A 213 15.54 -7.62 5.43
N ILE A 214 16.09 -6.45 5.79
CA ILE A 214 17.44 -6.36 6.37
C ILE A 214 17.47 -7.08 7.73
N LEU A 215 16.48 -6.87 8.59
CA LEU A 215 16.37 -7.58 9.88
C LEU A 215 16.34 -9.11 9.71
N GLU A 216 15.61 -9.60 8.72
CA GLU A 216 15.54 -11.05 8.42
C GLU A 216 16.90 -11.59 7.98
N ILE A 217 17.62 -10.86 7.12
CA ILE A 217 19.00 -11.22 6.70
C ILE A 217 19.96 -11.22 7.89
N GLU A 218 19.86 -10.25 8.79
CA GLU A 218 20.68 -10.20 10.00
C GLU A 218 20.41 -11.38 10.93
N ALA A 219 19.13 -11.74 11.12
CA ALA A 219 18.74 -12.89 11.92
C ALA A 219 19.28 -14.20 11.33
N GLN A 220 19.24 -14.34 10.01
CA GLN A 220 19.78 -15.52 9.30
C GLN A 220 21.30 -15.59 9.34
N THR A 221 21.99 -14.46 9.15
CA THR A 221 23.45 -14.40 9.05
C THR A 221 24.16 -14.25 10.39
N LYS A 222 23.43 -13.99 11.48
CA LYS A 222 23.95 -13.64 12.82
C LYS A 222 24.95 -12.47 12.79
N ARG A 223 24.84 -11.59 11.79
CA ARG A 223 25.68 -10.40 11.63
C ARG A 223 24.79 -9.18 11.74
N LYS A 224 25.16 -8.23 12.60
CA LYS A 224 24.41 -6.98 12.77
C LYS A 224 24.95 -5.93 11.80
N TYR A 225 24.08 -5.39 10.96
CA TYR A 225 24.41 -4.36 9.98
C TYR A 225 23.76 -3.00 10.30
N HIS A 226 22.67 -2.96 11.07
CA HIS A 226 21.93 -1.73 11.32
C HIS A 226 21.83 -1.36 12.81
N THR A 227 21.55 -0.07 13.04
CA THR A 227 21.17 0.50 14.34
C THR A 227 19.82 -0.04 14.75
N ASP A 228 19.65 -0.47 16.00
CA ASP A 228 18.38 -1.02 16.53
C ASP A 228 17.15 -0.17 16.10
N LEU A 229 16.33 -0.70 15.18
CA LEU A 229 15.16 0.01 14.64
C LEU A 229 14.10 0.33 15.69
N THR A 230 14.12 -0.36 16.84
CA THR A 230 13.16 -0.10 17.91
C THR A 230 13.31 1.31 18.51
N ILE A 231 14.42 2.02 18.24
CA ILE A 231 14.61 3.42 18.64
C ILE A 231 13.63 4.37 17.95
N TYR A 232 13.13 4.03 16.76
CA TYR A 232 12.18 4.87 16.00
C TYR A 232 10.71 4.56 16.34
N ASN A 233 10.46 3.45 17.05
CA ASN A 233 9.11 3.09 17.47
C ASN A 233 8.73 3.87 18.74
N LEU A 234 7.98 4.95 18.57
CA LEU A 234 7.56 5.85 19.66
C LEU A 234 6.13 5.57 20.15
N GLY A 235 5.61 4.38 19.82
CA GLY A 235 4.24 3.97 20.13
C GLY A 235 3.27 4.17 18.97
N PHE A 236 2.22 3.36 18.94
CA PHE A 236 1.26 3.29 17.84
C PHE A 236 0.73 4.67 17.43
N TRP A 237 0.24 5.45 18.40
CA TRP A 237 -0.38 6.75 18.14
C TRP A 237 0.60 7.76 17.55
N TYR A 238 1.81 7.86 18.10
CA TYR A 238 2.84 8.75 17.56
C TYR A 238 3.21 8.32 16.14
N ASN A 239 3.51 7.03 15.95
CA ASN A 239 3.95 6.51 14.66
C ASN A 239 2.87 6.71 13.58
N PHE A 240 1.60 6.40 13.89
CA PHE A 240 0.51 6.63 12.95
C PHE A 240 0.30 8.12 12.66
N THR A 241 0.31 8.96 13.69
CA THR A 241 0.17 10.42 13.53
C THR A 241 1.28 11.00 12.66
N PHE A 242 2.51 10.49 12.81
CA PHE A 242 3.65 10.88 11.99
C PHE A 242 3.38 10.68 10.49
N TYR A 243 2.83 9.53 10.08
CA TYR A 243 2.55 9.23 8.66
C TYR A 243 1.20 9.76 8.16
N PHE A 244 0.17 9.75 9.01
CA PHE A 244 -1.22 10.00 8.61
C PHE A 244 -1.70 11.43 8.90
N GLY A 245 -0.96 12.17 9.73
CA GLY A 245 -1.27 13.53 10.17
C GLY A 245 -2.02 13.58 11.50
N LYS A 246 -2.11 14.78 12.07
CA LYS A 246 -2.68 15.03 13.41
C LYS A 246 -4.18 14.79 13.54
N ASN A 247 -4.93 14.76 12.43
CA ASN A 247 -6.38 14.60 12.45
C ASN A 247 -6.78 13.16 12.05
N PRO A 248 -7.23 12.31 12.99
CA PRO A 248 -7.64 10.93 12.73
C PRO A 248 -8.79 10.79 11.73
N LEU A 249 -9.69 11.78 11.65
CA LEU A 249 -10.82 11.76 10.72
C LEU A 249 -10.37 11.77 9.24
N LEU A 250 -9.14 12.25 8.98
CA LEU A 250 -8.56 12.31 7.65
C LEU A 250 -7.62 11.13 7.35
N TRP A 251 -7.49 10.15 8.25
CA TRP A 251 -6.56 9.05 8.08
C TRP A 251 -6.93 8.14 6.91
N LEU A 252 -8.23 7.89 6.71
CA LEU A 252 -8.74 7.07 5.60
C LEU A 252 -8.92 7.84 4.30
N ILE A 253 -8.70 9.17 4.32
CA ILE A 253 -8.80 10.03 3.15
C ILE A 253 -7.40 10.21 2.51
N PRO A 254 -7.25 10.05 1.18
CA PRO A 254 -5.99 10.25 0.45
C PRO A 254 -5.47 11.70 0.39
N ILE A 255 -5.38 12.37 1.53
CA ILE A 255 -4.90 13.74 1.70
C ILE A 255 -3.89 13.83 2.86
N GLY A 256 -3.27 15.00 3.04
CA GLY A 256 -2.27 15.23 4.08
C GLY A 256 -0.88 14.74 3.69
N ARG A 257 0.11 15.00 4.55
CA ARG A 257 1.52 14.59 4.40
C ARG A 257 2.04 14.15 5.78
N PRO A 258 3.13 13.37 5.85
CA PRO A 258 3.76 13.08 7.13
C PRO A 258 4.28 14.36 7.79
N ILE A 259 4.42 14.34 9.11
CA ILE A 259 4.79 15.53 9.92
C ILE A 259 6.29 15.84 9.81
N GLY A 260 7.15 14.83 9.62
CA GLY A 260 8.60 15.00 9.54
C GLY A 260 9.13 15.27 8.13
N ASP A 261 10.34 15.82 8.08
CA ASP A 261 11.07 16.08 6.84
C ASP A 261 11.76 14.82 6.27
N GLY A 262 12.00 13.81 7.10
CA GLY A 262 12.69 12.57 6.74
C GLY A 262 14.21 12.63 6.83
N TYR A 263 14.77 13.80 7.14
CA TYR A 263 16.20 14.01 7.35
C TYR A 263 16.57 13.82 8.81
N LEU A 264 15.70 14.31 9.71
CA LEU A 264 15.83 14.12 11.15
C LEU A 264 14.72 13.19 11.64
N TRP A 265 15.10 12.30 12.56
CA TRP A 265 14.20 11.31 13.14
C TRP A 265 14.19 11.42 14.65
N ASP A 266 12.98 11.53 15.18
CA ASP A 266 12.68 11.40 16.60
C ASP A 266 13.00 9.98 17.08
N LYS A 267 13.68 9.87 18.23
CA LYS A 267 14.20 8.61 18.78
C LYS A 267 13.82 8.45 20.24
N LYS A 268 13.66 7.22 20.74
CA LYS A 268 13.28 6.96 22.15
C LYS A 268 14.15 7.69 23.18
N ALA A 269 15.45 7.84 22.92
CA ALA A 269 16.38 8.53 23.81
C ALA A 269 16.00 10.00 24.02
N SER A 270 15.64 10.73 22.94
CA SER A 270 15.27 12.14 23.05
C SER A 270 13.97 12.35 23.85
N PHE A 271 13.03 11.41 23.79
CA PHE A 271 11.81 11.44 24.60
C PHE A 271 12.06 11.16 26.08
N ARG A 272 13.03 10.31 26.41
CA ARG A 272 13.43 10.04 27.81
C ARG A 272 14.09 11.27 28.43
N GLU A 273 15.06 11.86 27.72
CA GLU A 273 15.75 13.08 28.17
C GLU A 273 14.77 14.25 28.38
N MET A 274 13.81 14.44 27.47
CA MET A 274 12.75 15.46 27.64
C MET A 274 11.84 15.19 28.84
N ALA A 275 11.45 13.93 29.08
CA ALA A 275 10.62 13.57 30.21
C ALA A 275 11.35 13.79 31.55
N GLU A 276 12.62 13.42 31.62
CA GLU A 276 13.49 13.65 32.79
C GLU A 276 13.69 15.15 33.06
N THR A 277 13.91 15.95 32.01
CA THR A 277 14.04 17.41 32.14
C THR A 277 12.72 18.07 32.58
N THR A 278 11.57 17.59 32.09
CA THR A 278 10.26 18.12 32.47
C THR A 278 9.95 17.83 33.95
N LEU A 279 10.28 16.63 34.42
CA LEU A 279 10.12 16.27 35.83
C LEU A 279 10.97 17.16 36.75
N GLN A 280 12.21 17.45 36.36
CA GLN A 280 13.11 18.36 37.10
C GLN A 280 12.65 19.82 37.14
N LEU A 281 11.81 20.26 36.20
CA LEU A 281 11.26 21.62 36.16
C LEU A 281 9.92 21.75 36.91
N THR A 282 9.32 20.63 37.30
CA THR A 282 8.04 20.57 38.04
C THR A 282 8.21 20.27 39.53
N GLU A 283 9.45 20.03 39.98
CA GLU A 283 9.88 19.98 41.39
C GLU A 283 10.43 21.34 41.84
#